data_AF-A0A8S0GS54-F1
#
_entry.id   AF-A0A8S0GS54-F1
#
_cell.length_a   1.000
_cell.length_b   1.000
_cell.length_c   1.000
_cell.angle_alpha   90.00
_cell.angle_beta   90.00
_cell.angle_gamma   90.00
#
_symmetry.space_group_name_H-M   'P 1'
#
loop_
_entity.id
_entity.type
_entity.pdbx_description
1 polymer ?
#
loop_
_entity_poly.entity_id
_entity_poly.type
_entity_poly.pdbx_seq_one_letter_code
_entity_poly.pdbx_strand_id
1 'polypeptide(L)'
;MYQYFIEGLQRLGRALMLPIAILPIAGLLLRLGDTDLLNIAIIHDAGQSIFGNLALIFAIGIAVGFAKDNNGTAGLAGPLATW
;
A
#
# COMPACT_ATOMS: atom_id res chain seq x y z
N MET A 1 9.88 28.31 8.64
CA MET A 1 10.70 27.31 7.93
C MET A 1 10.48 25.89 8.49
N TYR A 2 10.76 25.63 9.77
CA TYR A 2 10.63 24.28 10.36
C TYR A 2 9.19 23.73 10.35
N GLN A 3 8.19 24.59 10.55
CA GLN A 3 6.76 24.23 10.55
C GLN A 3 6.33 23.57 9.22
N TYR A 4 6.75 24.11 8.07
CA TYR A 4 6.42 23.55 6.75
C TYR A 4 7.04 22.18 6.50
N PHE A 5 8.24 21.93 7.03
CA PHE A 5 8.89 20.62 6.90
C PHE A 5 8.16 19.53 7.70
N ILE A 6 7.76 19.85 8.94
CA ILE A 6 7.01 18.93 9.79
C ILE A 6 5.61 18.66 9.23
N GLU A 7 4.95 19.66 8.67
CA GLU A 7 3.66 19.51 8.00
C GLU A 7 3.74 18.57 6.77
N GLY A 8 4.82 18.68 5.98
CA GLY A 8 5.10 17.75 4.88
C GLY A 8 5.29 16.31 5.35
N LEU A 9 6.02 16.11 6.46
CA LEU A 9 6.25 14.78 7.04
C LEU A 9 4.96 14.18 7.65
N GLN A 10 4.11 14.99 8.26
CA GLN A 10 2.80 14.57 8.78
C GLN A 10 1.86 14.14 7.66
N ARG A 11 1.83 14.87 6.54
CA ARG A 11 1.06 14.49 5.35
C ARG A 11 1.54 13.18 4.74
N LEU A 12 2.86 13.00 4.61
CA LEU A 12 3.46 11.75 4.18
C LEU A 12 3.06 10.58 5.11
N GLY A 13 3.22 10.77 6.43
CA GLY A 13 2.84 9.76 7.42
C GLY A 13 1.37 9.35 7.33
N ARG A 14 0.46 10.32 7.12
CA ARG A 14 -0.97 10.05 6.94
C ARG A 14 -1.27 9.29 5.64
N ALA A 15 -0.58 9.62 4.54
CA ALA A 15 -0.74 8.92 3.26
C ALA A 15 -0.26 7.45 3.34
N LEU A 16 0.80 7.19 4.11
CA LEU A 16 1.32 5.84 4.33
C LEU A 16 0.41 4.95 5.17
N MET A 17 -0.55 5.51 5.93
CA MET A 17 -1.46 4.71 6.77
C MET A 17 -2.34 3.76 5.93
N LEU A 18 -2.75 4.17 4.73
CA LEU A 18 -3.66 3.38 3.89
C LEU A 18 -2.99 2.09 3.38
N PRO A 19 -1.79 2.12 2.76
CA PRO A 19 -1.06 0.90 2.42
C PRO A 19 -0.69 0.04 3.62
N ILE A 20 -0.25 0.66 4.73
CA ILE A 20 0.18 -0.09 5.92
C ILE A 20 -0.97 -0.91 6.51
N ALA A 21 -2.21 -0.42 6.41
CA ALA A 21 -3.39 -1.14 6.88
C ALA A 21 -3.64 -2.49 6.15
N ILE A 22 -3.07 -2.70 4.96
CA ILE A 22 -3.24 -3.96 4.20
C ILE A 22 -2.21 -5.03 4.55
N LEU A 23 -1.08 -4.65 5.17
CA LEU A 23 0.00 -5.56 5.54
C LEU A 23 -0.43 -6.71 6.48
N PRO A 24 -1.30 -6.50 7.49
CA PRO A 24 -1.75 -7.60 8.36
C PRO A 24 -2.51 -8.67 7.58
N ILE A 25 -3.36 -8.26 6.64
CA ILE A 25 -4.15 -9.17 5.81
C ILE A 25 -3.21 -9.94 4.87
N ALA A 26 -2.25 -9.27 4.25
CA ALA A 26 -1.26 -9.93 3.39
C ALA A 26 -0.46 -11.01 4.15
N GLY A 27 -0.04 -10.70 5.39
CA GLY A 27 0.66 -11.66 6.26
C GLY A 27 -0.22 -12.85 6.66
N LEU A 28 -1.49 -12.60 6.97
CA LEU A 28 -2.46 -13.67 7.24
C LEU A 28 -2.69 -14.56 6.02
N LEU A 29 -2.80 -13.99 4.81
CA LEU A 29 -2.97 -14.76 3.58
C LEU A 29 -1.76 -15.66 3.31
N LEU A 30 -0.53 -15.12 3.44
CA LEU A 30 0.68 -15.93 3.33
C LEU A 30 0.70 -17.09 4.32
N ARG A 31 0.41 -16.81 5.60
CA ARG A 31 0.50 -17.83 6.64
C ARG A 31 -0.60 -18.88 6.51
N LEU A 32 -1.84 -18.47 6.25
CA LEU A 32 -2.97 -19.39 6.11
C LEU A 32 -2.87 -20.27 4.85
N GLY A 33 -2.27 -19.77 3.77
CA GLY A 33 -2.07 -20.54 2.54
C GLY A 33 -0.91 -21.53 2.57
N ASP A 34 -0.07 -21.48 3.60
CA ASP A 34 1.11 -22.34 3.74
C ASP A 34 0.74 -23.82 3.83
N THR A 35 1.66 -24.69 3.37
CA THR A 35 1.45 -26.15 3.33
C THR A 35 1.23 -26.75 4.71
N ASP A 36 1.69 -26.06 5.74
CA ASP A 36 1.67 -26.46 7.14
C ASP A 36 0.34 -26.15 7.85
N LEU A 37 -0.55 -25.36 7.22
CA LEU A 37 -1.82 -24.92 7.82
C LEU A 37 -3.04 -25.40 7.04
N LEU A 38 -3.39 -24.71 5.94
CA LEU A 38 -4.57 -25.08 5.13
C LEU A 38 -4.18 -25.66 3.77
N ASN A 39 -2.91 -25.55 3.35
CA ASN A 39 -2.39 -26.04 2.08
C ASN A 39 -3.23 -25.56 0.87
N ILE A 40 -3.62 -24.28 0.88
CA ILE A 40 -4.38 -23.66 -0.20
C ILE A 40 -3.45 -22.72 -0.97
N ALA A 41 -2.85 -23.24 -2.04
CA ALA A 41 -1.88 -22.53 -2.86
C ALA A 41 -2.40 -21.16 -3.37
N ILE A 42 -3.69 -21.06 -3.70
CA ILE A 42 -4.31 -19.81 -4.17
C ILE A 42 -4.24 -18.70 -3.10
N ILE A 43 -4.40 -19.04 -1.83
CA ILE A 43 -4.37 -18.07 -0.72
C ILE A 43 -2.93 -17.62 -0.45
N HIS A 44 -1.97 -18.56 -0.54
CA HIS A 44 -0.55 -18.24 -0.46
C HIS A 44 -0.11 -17.30 -1.59
N ASP A 45 -0.49 -17.60 -2.82
CA ASP A 45 -0.13 -16.80 -4.00
C ASP A 45 -0.79 -15.41 -3.97
N ALA A 46 -2.00 -15.29 -3.42
CA ALA A 46 -2.65 -14.00 -3.18
C ALA A 46 -1.84 -13.15 -2.20
N GLY A 47 -1.34 -13.74 -1.11
CA GLY A 47 -0.44 -13.08 -0.17
C GLY A 47 0.87 -12.63 -0.86
N GLN A 48 1.50 -13.52 -1.62
CA GLN A 48 2.74 -13.21 -2.36
C GLN A 48 2.54 -12.08 -3.37
N SER A 49 1.40 -12.04 -4.09
CA SER A 49 1.10 -10.98 -5.04
C SER A 49 1.06 -9.59 -4.38
N ILE A 50 0.53 -9.51 -3.15
CA ILE A 50 0.52 -8.25 -2.39
C ILE A 50 1.95 -7.84 -2.03
N PHE A 51 2.75 -8.74 -1.48
CA PHE A 51 4.14 -8.46 -1.11
C PHE A 51 5.03 -8.13 -2.33
N GLY A 52 4.83 -8.85 -3.44
CA GLY A 52 5.56 -8.64 -4.69
C GLY A 52 5.25 -7.30 -5.37
N ASN A 53 4.08 -6.71 -5.11
CA ASN A 53 3.68 -5.41 -5.67
C ASN A 53 3.61 -4.29 -4.64
N LEU A 54 4.25 -4.45 -3.48
CA LEU A 54 4.21 -3.45 -2.40
C LEU A 54 4.62 -2.05 -2.86
N ALA A 55 5.64 -1.95 -3.70
CA ALA A 55 6.09 -0.66 -4.24
C ALA A 55 4.97 0.07 -4.99
N LEU A 56 4.20 -0.65 -5.81
CA LEU A 56 3.05 -0.08 -6.54
C LEU A 56 1.90 0.28 -5.59
N ILE A 57 1.59 -0.57 -4.62
CA ILE A 57 0.54 -0.31 -3.62
C ILE A 57 0.87 0.95 -2.81
N PHE A 58 2.13 1.12 -2.41
CA PHE A 58 2.61 2.32 -1.74
C PHE A 58 2.61 3.54 -2.65
N ALA A 59 3.03 3.42 -3.90
CA ALA A 59 3.00 4.53 -4.86
C ALA A 59 1.56 5.04 -5.08
N ILE A 60 0.60 4.13 -5.24
CA ILE A 60 -0.83 4.46 -5.34
C ILE A 60 -1.32 5.11 -4.05
N GLY A 61 -1.03 4.52 -2.89
CA GLY A 61 -1.48 5.04 -1.59
C GLY A 61 -0.92 6.43 -1.27
N ILE A 62 0.34 6.68 -1.62
CA ILE A 62 0.97 8.00 -1.48
C ILE A 62 0.32 8.99 -2.45
N ALA A 63 0.13 8.62 -3.72
CA ALA A 63 -0.50 9.49 -4.72
C ALA A 63 -1.94 9.87 -4.33
N VAL A 64 -2.73 8.93 -3.81
CA VAL A 64 -4.08 9.19 -3.28
C VAL A 64 -4.02 10.05 -2.02
N GLY A 65 -3.13 9.75 -1.07
CA GLY A 65 -3.02 10.48 0.19
C GLY A 65 -2.53 11.93 0.04
N PHE A 66 -1.82 12.23 -1.05
CA PHE A 66 -1.44 13.59 -1.44
C PHE A 66 -2.47 14.30 -2.33
N ALA A 67 -3.49 13.59 -2.82
CA ALA A 67 -4.55 14.17 -3.64
C ALA A 67 -5.46 15.07 -2.80
N LYS A 68 -5.75 16.27 -3.30
CA LYS A 68 -6.50 17.30 -2.57
C LYS A 68 -7.93 16.89 -2.20
N ASP A 69 -8.51 15.94 -2.96
CA ASP A 69 -9.89 15.47 -2.80
C ASP A 69 -10.01 13.95 -2.57
N ASN A 70 -8.92 13.23 -2.25
CA ASN A 70 -8.91 11.74 -2.18
C ASN A 70 -9.48 11.06 -3.45
N ASN A 71 -9.43 11.72 -4.62
CA ASN A 71 -9.95 11.16 -5.85
C ASN A 71 -9.12 9.96 -6.30
N GLY A 72 -9.77 8.83 -6.54
CA GLY A 72 -9.12 7.61 -7.05
C GLY A 72 -8.41 7.80 -8.40
N THR A 73 -8.76 8.86 -9.16
CA THR A 73 -8.06 9.27 -10.38
C THR A 73 -6.62 9.70 -10.13
N ALA A 74 -6.30 10.28 -8.97
CA ALA A 74 -4.93 10.59 -8.58
C ALA A 74 -4.12 9.32 -8.27
N GLY A 75 -4.78 8.31 -7.70
CA GLY A 75 -4.19 6.98 -7.49
C GLY A 75 -3.89 6.23 -8.78
N LEU A 76 -4.70 6.43 -9.83
CA LEU A 76 -4.46 5.86 -11.16
C LEU A 76 -3.41 6.65 -11.96
N ALA A 77 -3.38 7.98 -11.83
CA ALA A 77 -2.42 8.84 -12.52
C ALA A 77 -1.01 8.79 -11.89
N GLY A 78 -0.92 8.60 -10.57
CA GLY A 78 0.34 8.61 -9.83
C GLY A 78 1.39 7.62 -10.37
N PRO A 79 1.09 6.31 -10.45
CA PRO A 79 2.02 5.31 -10.97
C PRO A 79 2.40 5.50 -12.44
N LEU A 80 1.56 6.18 -13.24
CA LEU A 80 1.83 6.46 -14.65
C LEU A 80 2.65 7.75 -14.84
N ALA A 81 2.69 8.64 -13.85
CA ALA A 81 3.43 9.90 -13.92
C ALA A 81 4.91 9.74 -13.51
N THR A 82 5.34 8.53 -13.13
CA THR A 82 6.71 8.24 -12.66
C THR A 82 7.70 7.87 -13.78
N TRP A 83 7.36 8.07 -15.05
CA TRP A 83 8.26 7.96 -16.20
C TRP A 83 8.12 9.16 -17.14
#